data_AF-A0A397FDW1-F1
#
_entry.id   AF-A0A397FDW1-F1
#
_cell.length_a   1.000
_cell.length_b   1.000
_cell.length_c   1.000
_cell.angle_alpha   90.00
_cell.angle_beta   90.00
_cell.angle_gamma   90.00
#
_symmetry.space_group_name_H-M   'P 1'
#
loop_
_entity.id
_entity.type
_entity.pdbx_description
1 polymer ?
#
loop_
_entity_poly.entity_id
_entity_poly.type
_entity_poly.pdbx_seq_one_letter_code
_entity_poly.pdbx_strand_id
1 'polypeptide(L)'
;MPSEFLQKQQNVPMMFRRHGDVTPKTKGHALGGHVPAHVYTRQLDIPAVENVVPLVAFDPSKSKVPNFIALDKKVLRFEGYFLEAVHESNVENYRVRKCVVLYYLEDNTIQIIEPKIENSGILQGNFVKRHRIPKPESDDDGNMAYYTFVDINIGTQVTFYGRTFHIQTADPFTRTFLTSQGIHVPADQPTPRDAYTGTLSQ
;
A
#
# COMPACT_ATOMS: atom_id res chain seq x y z
N MET A 1 -5.65 -55.12 -43.16
CA MET A 1 -6.14 -53.74 -43.36
C MET A 1 -5.27 -52.82 -42.51
N PRO A 2 -4.40 -52.00 -43.11
CA PRO A 2 -3.39 -51.20 -42.41
C PRO A 2 -4.00 -49.95 -41.74
N SER A 3 -3.35 -49.52 -40.66
CA SER A 3 -3.79 -48.49 -39.70
C SER A 3 -3.92 -47.08 -40.29
N GLU A 4 -5.03 -46.40 -39.97
CA GLU A 4 -5.37 -44.99 -40.27
C GLU A 4 -4.38 -43.91 -39.75
N PHE A 5 -3.31 -44.32 -39.06
CA PHE A 5 -2.39 -43.38 -38.40
C PHE A 5 -1.51 -42.58 -39.38
N LEU A 6 -1.35 -43.04 -40.62
CA LEU A 6 -0.37 -42.49 -41.57
C LEU A 6 -0.92 -41.43 -42.54
N GLN A 7 -2.22 -41.14 -42.54
CA GLN A 7 -2.81 -40.25 -43.54
C GLN A 7 -2.84 -38.76 -43.13
N LYS A 8 -2.53 -38.45 -41.87
CA LYS A 8 -2.70 -37.08 -41.32
C LYS A 8 -1.50 -36.15 -41.49
N GLN A 9 -0.43 -36.56 -42.18
CA GLN A 9 0.79 -35.75 -42.28
C GLN A 9 0.96 -34.96 -43.59
N GLN A 10 0.03 -35.05 -44.54
CA GLN A 10 0.31 -34.57 -45.90
C GLN A 10 -0.10 -33.13 -46.23
N ASN A 11 -0.72 -32.37 -45.33
CA ASN A 11 -1.27 -31.05 -45.69
C ASN A 11 -1.07 -29.93 -44.66
N VAL A 12 0.14 -29.78 -44.10
CA VAL A 12 0.47 -28.62 -43.25
C VAL A 12 1.73 -27.92 -43.78
N PRO A 13 1.64 -26.66 -44.25
CA PRO A 13 2.80 -25.93 -44.74
C PRO A 13 3.85 -25.72 -43.64
N MET A 14 5.13 -25.79 -44.01
CA MET A 14 6.29 -25.88 -43.12
C MET A 14 6.37 -24.80 -42.01
N MET A 15 5.72 -23.65 -42.20
CA MET A 15 5.71 -22.55 -41.23
C MET A 15 4.94 -22.84 -39.92
N PHE A 16 4.10 -23.88 -39.88
CA PHE A 16 3.36 -24.29 -38.67
C PHE A 16 3.96 -25.48 -37.94
N ARG A 17 5.19 -25.89 -38.28
CA ARG A 17 5.82 -27.08 -37.68
C ARG A 17 6.93 -26.70 -36.70
N ARG A 18 6.54 -26.17 -35.53
CA ARG A 18 7.25 -26.26 -34.25
C ARG A 18 6.41 -25.60 -33.16
N HIS A 19 6.43 -26.23 -31.99
CA HIS A 19 5.66 -25.96 -30.78
C HIS A 19 4.33 -26.71 -30.70
N GLY A 20 4.16 -27.37 -29.55
CA GLY A 20 3.28 -28.52 -29.35
C GLY A 20 1.79 -28.22 -29.43
N ASP A 21 1.04 -29.32 -29.41
CA ASP A 21 -0.40 -29.39 -29.31
C ASP A 21 -0.98 -28.35 -28.33
N VAL A 22 -1.80 -27.43 -28.85
CA VAL A 22 -2.49 -26.37 -28.10
C VAL A 22 -3.87 -26.80 -27.61
N THR A 23 -4.25 -28.06 -27.80
CA THR A 23 -5.50 -28.55 -27.19
C THR A 23 -5.34 -28.62 -25.67
N PRO A 24 -6.30 -28.08 -24.89
CA PRO A 24 -6.22 -28.11 -23.43
C PRO A 24 -6.22 -29.56 -22.96
N LYS A 25 -5.12 -29.98 -22.33
CA LYS A 25 -4.98 -31.33 -21.79
C LYS A 25 -6.05 -31.57 -20.73
N THR A 26 -6.81 -32.66 -20.89
CA THR A 26 -7.74 -33.12 -19.86
C THR A 26 -6.98 -33.41 -18.58
N LYS A 27 -7.53 -32.98 -17.43
CA LYS A 27 -6.90 -33.10 -16.10
C LYS A 27 -6.55 -34.56 -15.81
N GLY A 28 -5.29 -34.92 -16.03
CA GLY A 28 -4.73 -36.22 -15.69
C GLY A 28 -4.49 -36.32 -14.19
N HIS A 29 -5.01 -37.41 -13.62
CA HIS A 29 -4.77 -37.89 -12.26
C HIS A 29 -3.28 -37.83 -11.85
N ALA A 30 -2.98 -37.10 -10.79
CA ALA A 30 -1.93 -37.43 -9.82
C ALA A 30 -2.12 -36.53 -8.58
N LEU A 31 -2.18 -37.15 -7.40
CA LEU A 31 -2.43 -36.59 -6.06
C LEU A 31 -3.92 -36.55 -5.69
N GLY A 32 -4.30 -37.50 -4.83
CA GLY A 32 -5.67 -37.69 -4.36
C GLY A 32 -6.25 -36.43 -3.74
N GLY A 33 -7.36 -35.96 -4.32
CA GLY A 33 -8.38 -35.12 -3.68
C GLY A 33 -7.99 -33.71 -3.23
N HIS A 34 -6.71 -33.37 -3.09
CA HIS A 34 -6.28 -32.06 -2.60
C HIS A 34 -5.81 -31.15 -3.72
N VAL A 35 -6.48 -30.01 -3.84
CA VAL A 35 -6.07 -28.89 -4.71
C VAL A 35 -4.86 -28.20 -4.07
N PRO A 36 -3.75 -27.97 -4.81
CA PRO A 36 -2.62 -27.19 -4.28
C PRO A 36 -3.06 -25.75 -3.94
N ALA A 37 -2.54 -25.21 -2.83
CA ALA A 37 -2.99 -23.97 -2.20
C ALA A 37 -2.83 -22.69 -3.04
N HIS A 38 -2.26 -22.75 -4.24
CA HIS A 38 -2.00 -21.59 -5.08
C HIS A 38 -1.96 -21.99 -6.55
N VAL A 39 -3.15 -22.16 -7.13
CA VAL A 39 -3.36 -22.06 -8.59
C VAL A 39 -4.12 -20.77 -8.83
N TYR A 40 -3.43 -19.77 -9.37
CA TYR A 40 -4.03 -18.50 -9.81
C TYR A 40 -4.78 -18.70 -11.14
N THR A 41 -5.86 -19.45 -11.13
CA THR A 41 -6.92 -19.26 -12.13
C THR A 41 -8.08 -18.62 -11.40
N ARG A 42 -8.16 -17.28 -11.46
CA ARG A 42 -9.43 -16.59 -11.23
C ARG A 42 -10.34 -16.97 -12.40
N GLN A 43 -11.07 -18.07 -12.23
CA GLN A 43 -12.24 -18.29 -13.04
C GLN A 43 -13.21 -17.18 -12.67
N LEU A 44 -13.48 -16.27 -13.62
CA LEU A 44 -14.54 -15.29 -13.45
C LEU A 44 -15.84 -16.07 -13.49
N ASP A 45 -16.35 -16.45 -12.32
CA ASP A 45 -17.74 -16.86 -12.19
C ASP A 45 -18.57 -15.62 -12.55
N ILE A 46 -19.05 -15.58 -13.79
CA ILE A 46 -20.05 -14.61 -14.21
C ILE A 46 -21.32 -15.07 -13.49
N PRO A 47 -21.79 -14.40 -12.41
CA PRO A 47 -23.06 -14.77 -11.83
C PRO A 47 -24.10 -14.67 -12.94
N ALA A 48 -24.96 -15.66 -13.09
CA ALA A 48 -26.12 -15.52 -13.96
C ALA A 48 -26.88 -14.28 -13.46
N VAL A 49 -26.74 -13.18 -14.21
CA VAL A 49 -27.26 -11.89 -13.82
C VAL A 49 -28.78 -11.94 -14.02
N GLU A 50 -29.51 -12.43 -13.01
CA GLU A 50 -30.98 -12.41 -13.01
C GLU A 50 -31.52 -10.96 -12.97
N ASN A 51 -30.69 -9.99 -12.57
CA ASN A 51 -31.00 -8.58 -12.61
C ASN A 51 -30.08 -7.86 -13.58
N VAL A 52 -30.41 -7.90 -14.88
CA VAL A 52 -29.76 -7.07 -15.89
C VAL A 52 -30.02 -5.62 -15.48
N VAL A 53 -29.06 -5.01 -14.79
CA VAL A 53 -29.11 -3.58 -14.49
C VAL A 53 -29.18 -2.90 -15.85
N PRO A 54 -30.22 -2.10 -16.15
CA PRO A 54 -30.31 -1.45 -17.44
C PRO A 54 -29.02 -0.66 -17.65
N LEU A 55 -28.43 -0.80 -18.83
CA LEU A 55 -27.18 -0.15 -19.19
C LEU A 55 -27.40 1.36 -19.04
N VAL A 56 -26.99 1.90 -17.88
CA VAL A 56 -27.18 3.31 -17.56
C VAL A 56 -26.43 4.08 -18.62
N ALA A 57 -27.15 4.82 -19.46
CA ALA A 57 -26.56 5.64 -20.49
C ALA A 57 -25.44 6.48 -19.84
N PHE A 58 -24.23 6.39 -20.39
CA PHE A 58 -23.10 7.16 -19.92
C PHE A 58 -23.48 8.64 -19.96
N ASP A 59 -23.73 9.21 -18.78
CA ASP A 59 -24.05 10.63 -18.62
C ASP A 59 -22.71 11.37 -18.55
N PRO A 60 -22.29 12.06 -19.63
CA PRO A 60 -21.00 12.74 -19.66
C PRO A 60 -20.89 13.83 -18.58
N SER A 61 -22.04 14.37 -18.11
CA SER A 61 -22.10 15.36 -17.03
C SER A 61 -21.82 14.77 -15.64
N LYS A 62 -21.91 13.44 -15.49
CA LYS A 62 -21.61 12.69 -14.26
C LYS A 62 -20.36 11.82 -14.40
N SER A 63 -19.52 12.10 -15.40
CA SER A 63 -18.26 11.38 -15.57
C SER A 63 -17.37 11.59 -14.33
N LYS A 64 -17.35 10.59 -13.44
CA LYS A 64 -16.53 10.62 -12.24
C LYS A 64 -15.09 10.40 -12.65
N VAL A 65 -14.30 11.46 -12.62
CA VAL A 65 -12.85 11.36 -12.81
C VAL A 65 -12.29 10.44 -11.71
N PRO A 66 -11.58 9.35 -12.07
CA PRO A 66 -10.98 8.47 -11.08
C PRO A 66 -10.00 9.20 -10.16
N ASN A 67 -9.89 8.74 -8.91
CA ASN A 67 -9.02 9.37 -7.90
C ASN A 67 -7.56 9.46 -8.34
N PHE A 68 -7.04 8.43 -9.02
CA PHE A 68 -5.66 8.42 -9.52
C PHE A 68 -5.38 9.52 -10.58
N ILE A 69 -6.42 10.12 -11.17
CA ILE A 69 -6.31 11.26 -12.09
C ILE A 69 -6.60 12.57 -11.34
N ALA A 70 -7.68 12.61 -10.57
CA ALA A 70 -8.13 13.82 -9.88
C ALA A 70 -7.21 14.27 -8.73
N LEU A 71 -6.49 13.31 -8.13
CA LEU A 71 -5.63 13.49 -6.96
C LEU A 71 -4.15 13.20 -7.26
N ASP A 72 -3.78 13.04 -8.54
CA ASP A 72 -2.39 12.87 -8.97
C ASP A 72 -1.50 13.96 -8.34
N LYS A 73 -0.36 13.55 -7.79
CA LYS A 73 0.64 14.43 -7.13
C LYS A 73 0.16 15.17 -5.88
N LYS A 74 -1.06 14.96 -5.41
CA LYS A 74 -1.52 15.53 -4.13
C LYS A 74 -1.09 14.60 -3.00
N VAL A 75 -0.21 15.10 -2.13
CA VAL A 75 0.37 14.34 -1.02
C VAL A 75 0.14 15.12 0.26
N LEU A 76 -0.39 14.46 1.27
CA LEU A 76 -0.46 15.02 2.62
C LEU A 76 0.87 14.78 3.31
N ARG A 77 1.42 15.83 3.93
CA ARG A 77 2.71 15.80 4.60
C ARG A 77 2.53 16.19 6.07
N PHE A 78 2.94 15.27 6.93
CA PHE A 78 2.97 15.44 8.37
C PHE A 78 4.40 15.33 8.86
N GLU A 79 4.76 16.12 9.87
CA GLU A 79 6.03 15.97 10.57
C GLU A 79 5.76 15.40 11.96
N GLY A 80 6.65 14.51 12.38
CA GLY A 80 6.51 13.78 13.62
C GLY A 80 7.83 13.28 14.15
N TYR A 81 7.75 12.47 15.19
CA TYR A 81 8.89 11.73 15.72
C TYR A 81 8.44 10.40 16.29
N PHE A 82 9.38 9.48 16.45
CA PHE A 82 9.20 8.28 17.27
C PHE A 82 10.33 8.20 18.29
N LEU A 83 10.06 7.52 19.39
CA LEU A 83 11.05 7.26 20.44
C LEU A 83 11.70 5.91 20.18
N GLU A 84 13.03 5.90 20.14
CA GLU A 84 13.82 4.67 20.04
C GLU A 84 14.48 4.39 21.39
N ALA A 85 14.17 3.24 21.97
CA ALA A 85 14.78 2.82 23.23
C ALA A 85 16.28 2.51 23.03
N VAL A 86 17.12 3.02 23.93
CA VAL A 86 18.56 2.78 23.93
C VAL A 86 18.93 2.02 25.19
N HIS A 87 19.51 0.83 25.03
CA HIS A 87 19.84 -0.05 26.15
C HIS A 87 21.34 -0.03 26.52
N GLU A 88 22.18 0.52 25.65
CA GLU A 88 23.65 0.41 25.74
C GLU A 88 24.35 1.72 26.13
N SER A 89 23.58 2.78 26.45
CA SER A 89 24.12 4.09 26.84
C SER A 89 23.84 4.38 28.31
N ASN A 90 24.85 4.85 29.04
CA ASN A 90 24.67 5.35 30.40
C ASN A 90 24.14 6.81 30.43
N VAL A 91 24.05 7.46 29.26
CA VAL A 91 23.65 8.87 29.11
C VAL A 91 22.17 8.99 28.77
N GLU A 92 21.59 8.02 28.06
CA GLU A 92 20.26 8.15 27.47
C GLU A 92 19.49 6.82 27.48
N ASN A 93 18.25 6.86 27.96
CA ASN A 93 17.32 5.72 27.91
C ASN A 93 16.54 5.67 26.59
N TYR A 94 16.39 6.81 25.90
CA TYR A 94 15.66 6.91 24.64
C TYR A 94 16.23 8.01 23.75
N ARG A 95 16.10 7.83 22.43
CA ARG A 95 16.43 8.82 21.40
C ARG A 95 15.18 9.29 20.68
N VAL A 96 15.09 10.59 20.42
CA VAL A 96 13.98 11.17 19.65
C VAL A 96 14.38 11.23 18.18
N ARG A 97 13.74 10.41 17.33
CA ARG A 97 14.01 10.39 15.89
C ARG A 97 12.90 11.09 15.12
N LYS A 98 13.24 12.21 14.50
CA LYS A 98 12.30 12.99 13.67
C LYS A 98 11.97 12.23 12.39
N CYS A 99 10.76 12.37 11.90
CA CYS A 99 10.30 11.74 10.67
C CYS A 99 9.25 12.58 9.96
N VAL A 100 9.10 12.34 8.67
CA VAL A 100 8.07 12.90 7.81
C VAL A 100 7.19 11.76 7.33
N VAL A 101 5.90 11.85 7.60
CA VAL A 101 4.89 10.90 7.13
C VAL A 101 4.20 11.52 5.90
N LEU A 102 4.25 10.80 4.79
CA LEU A 102 3.67 11.19 3.52
C LEU A 102 2.50 10.25 3.20
N TYR A 103 1.32 10.82 2.97
CA TYR A 103 0.13 10.09 2.53
C TYR A 103 -0.24 10.50 1.10
N TYR A 104 -0.22 9.53 0.18
CA TYR A 104 -0.50 9.77 -1.23
C TYR A 104 -2.00 9.59 -1.49
N LEU A 105 -2.67 10.67 -1.89
CA LEU A 105 -4.12 10.67 -2.09
C LEU A 105 -4.57 9.89 -3.33
N GLU A 106 -3.68 9.68 -4.29
CA GLU A 106 -3.97 8.97 -5.55
C GLU A 106 -4.27 7.48 -5.35
N ASP A 107 -3.57 6.82 -4.40
CA ASP A 107 -3.60 5.37 -4.21
C ASP A 107 -3.69 4.93 -2.73
N ASN A 108 -3.87 5.88 -1.81
CA ASN A 108 -3.96 5.64 -0.35
C ASN A 108 -2.73 4.94 0.23
N THR A 109 -1.55 5.22 -0.32
CA THR A 109 -0.28 4.68 0.18
C THR A 109 0.38 5.65 1.16
N ILE A 110 1.21 5.09 2.05
CA ILE A 110 1.98 5.84 3.04
C ILE A 110 3.47 5.58 2.81
N GLN A 111 4.27 6.63 2.95
CA GLN A 111 5.73 6.55 3.00
C GLN A 111 6.22 7.30 4.25
N ILE A 112 7.23 6.77 4.92
CA ILE A 112 7.83 7.42 6.10
C ILE A 112 9.30 7.66 5.80
N ILE A 113 9.73 8.90 5.94
CA ILE A 113 11.10 9.33 5.66
C ILE A 113 11.68 9.97 6.91
N GLU A 114 12.85 9.51 7.32
CA GLU A 114 13.67 10.18 8.30
C GLU A 114 14.62 11.16 7.59
N PRO A 115 14.58 12.45 7.92
CA PRO A 115 15.52 13.42 7.36
C PRO A 115 16.96 13.06 7.73
N LYS A 116 17.87 13.18 6.76
CA LYS A 116 19.29 12.94 7.00
C LYS A 116 19.88 14.06 7.83
N ILE A 117 20.62 13.69 8.87
CA ILE A 117 21.34 14.58 9.77
C ILE A 117 22.82 14.20 9.63
N GLU A 118 23.64 15.19 9.30
CA GLU A 118 25.08 14.99 9.18
C GLU A 118 25.68 14.58 10.53
N ASN A 119 26.68 13.69 10.49
CA ASN A 119 27.37 13.18 11.68
C ASN A 119 26.47 12.46 12.70
N SER A 120 25.28 11.98 12.29
CA SER A 120 24.37 11.26 13.19
C SER A 120 24.87 9.88 13.59
N GLY A 121 25.71 9.25 12.77
CA GLY A 121 26.22 7.89 12.99
C GLY A 121 25.15 6.79 12.83
N ILE A 122 23.95 7.12 12.36
CA ILE A 122 22.81 6.19 12.24
C ILE A 122 22.32 6.19 10.79
N LEU A 123 21.83 5.03 10.31
CA LEU A 123 21.17 4.93 9.01
C LEU A 123 19.87 5.74 8.99
N GLN A 124 19.79 6.67 8.03
CA GLN A 124 18.68 7.61 7.84
C GLN A 124 18.22 7.62 6.38
N GLY A 125 17.01 8.12 6.13
CA GLY A 125 16.40 8.18 4.81
C GLY A 125 15.04 7.49 4.80
N ASN A 126 14.81 6.60 3.83
CA ASN A 126 13.50 5.95 3.67
C ASN A 126 13.26 4.92 4.77
N PHE A 127 12.46 5.29 5.77
CA PHE A 127 12.17 4.45 6.94
C PHE A 127 11.13 3.37 6.60
N VAL A 128 10.06 3.76 5.91
CA VAL A 128 9.05 2.85 5.36
C VAL A 128 8.83 3.20 3.90
N LYS A 129 9.08 2.23 3.01
CA LYS A 129 8.83 2.38 1.56
C LYS A 129 7.36 2.66 1.29
N ARG A 130 7.06 3.35 0.18
CA ARG A 130 5.69 3.68 -0.22
C ARG A 130 4.85 2.42 -0.49
N HIS A 131 3.79 2.21 0.29
CA HIS A 131 2.76 1.19 0.07
C HIS A 131 1.57 1.41 1.02
N ARG A 132 0.49 0.63 0.88
CA ARG A 132 -0.65 0.67 1.81
C ARG A 132 -0.26 -0.05 3.11
N ILE A 133 -0.40 0.63 4.24
CA ILE A 133 -0.06 0.05 5.55
C ILE A 133 -1.34 -0.54 6.17
N PRO A 134 -1.36 -1.85 6.51
CA PRO A 134 -2.51 -2.45 7.18
C PRO A 134 -2.62 -1.96 8.62
N LYS A 135 -3.85 -1.83 9.10
CA LYS A 135 -4.14 -1.64 10.53
C LYS A 135 -3.91 -2.96 11.27
N PRO A 136 -3.61 -2.91 12.58
CA PRO A 136 -3.46 -4.13 13.38
C PRO A 136 -4.80 -4.88 13.54
N GLU A 137 -5.92 -4.15 13.50
CA GLU A 137 -7.26 -4.71 13.62
C GLU A 137 -7.87 -4.96 12.24
N SER A 138 -8.62 -6.05 12.13
CA SER A 138 -9.48 -6.33 10.99
C SER A 138 -10.69 -5.40 10.98
N ASP A 139 -11.24 -5.13 9.80
CA ASP A 139 -12.51 -4.41 9.65
C ASP A 139 -13.69 -5.21 10.22
N ASP A 140 -14.87 -4.60 10.34
CA ASP A 140 -16.08 -5.22 10.88
C ASP A 140 -16.45 -6.54 10.15
N ASP A 141 -16.12 -6.63 8.86
CA ASP A 141 -16.33 -7.80 8.00
C ASP A 141 -15.20 -8.86 8.10
N GLY A 142 -14.24 -8.69 8.99
CA GLY A 142 -13.07 -9.57 9.14
C GLY A 142 -12.00 -9.41 8.06
N ASN A 143 -12.09 -8.36 7.23
CA ASN A 143 -11.13 -8.07 6.18
C ASN A 143 -9.95 -7.23 6.68
N MET A 144 -8.84 -7.21 5.94
CA MET A 144 -7.68 -6.37 6.26
C MET A 144 -8.03 -4.88 6.10
N ALA A 145 -8.09 -4.14 7.20
CA ALA A 145 -8.26 -2.69 7.18
C ALA A 145 -6.91 -1.99 6.91
N TYR A 146 -6.96 -0.80 6.33
CA TYR A 146 -5.77 0.00 6.00
C TYR A 146 -5.86 1.39 6.61
N TYR A 147 -4.72 1.97 6.93
CA TYR A 147 -4.66 3.36 7.38
C TYR A 147 -5.10 4.32 6.27
N THR A 148 -5.90 5.30 6.67
CA THR A 148 -6.41 6.39 5.82
C THR A 148 -5.94 7.73 6.37
N PHE A 149 -6.14 8.81 5.60
CA PHE A 149 -5.81 10.16 6.06
C PHE A 149 -6.61 10.60 7.30
N VAL A 150 -7.75 9.96 7.59
CA VAL A 150 -8.57 10.25 8.77
C VAL A 150 -7.89 9.78 10.06
N ASP A 151 -7.05 8.74 9.96
CA ASP A 151 -6.35 8.16 11.09
C ASP A 151 -5.09 8.97 11.50
N ILE A 152 -4.71 9.99 10.72
CA ILE A 152 -3.47 10.75 10.90
C ILE A 152 -3.81 12.23 11.10
N ASN A 153 -3.64 12.74 12.31
CA ASN A 153 -3.85 14.14 12.63
C ASN A 153 -2.85 14.65 13.69
N ILE A 154 -2.73 15.96 13.85
CA ILE A 154 -1.80 16.53 14.83
C ILE A 154 -2.22 16.14 16.25
N GLY A 155 -1.25 15.70 17.05
CA GLY A 155 -1.45 15.19 18.41
C GLY A 155 -1.87 13.72 18.48
N THR A 156 -2.13 13.07 17.34
CA THR A 156 -2.41 11.63 17.31
C THR A 156 -1.13 10.81 17.37
N GLN A 157 -1.25 9.62 17.95
CA GLN A 157 -0.20 8.61 17.97
C GLN A 157 -0.60 7.48 17.02
N VAL A 158 0.24 7.20 16.03
CA VAL A 158 -0.05 6.19 15.00
C VAL A 158 1.03 5.13 15.02
N THR A 159 0.62 3.86 15.11
CA THR A 159 1.55 2.74 15.17
C THR A 159 1.68 2.07 13.81
N PHE A 160 2.86 2.18 13.21
CA PHE A 160 3.20 1.48 11.97
C PHE A 160 4.28 0.42 12.25
N TYR A 161 4.03 -0.83 11.88
CA TYR A 161 4.99 -1.94 12.01
C TYR A 161 5.64 -2.05 13.40
N GLY A 162 4.85 -1.87 14.46
CA GLY A 162 5.30 -1.97 15.84
C GLY A 162 6.06 -0.76 16.38
N ARG A 163 6.14 0.35 15.63
CA ARG A 163 6.68 1.63 16.09
C ARG A 163 5.60 2.69 16.15
N THR A 164 5.55 3.44 17.25
CA THR A 164 4.56 4.50 17.47
C THR A 164 5.15 5.85 17.10
N PHE A 165 4.47 6.54 16.19
CA PHE A 165 4.82 7.84 15.67
C PHE A 165 3.90 8.89 16.26
N HIS A 166 4.48 9.98 16.76
CA HIS A 166 3.77 11.12 17.29
C HIS A 166 3.73 12.22 16.23
N ILE A 167 2.53 12.57 15.77
CA ILE A 167 2.34 13.60 14.76
C ILE A 167 2.29 14.97 15.42
N GLN A 168 3.11 15.90 14.93
CA GLN A 168 3.33 17.19 15.57
C GLN A 168 2.83 18.37 14.76
N THR A 169 3.09 18.33 13.46
CA THR A 169 2.76 19.41 12.53
C THR A 169 2.23 18.81 11.24
N ALA A 170 1.52 19.65 10.49
CA ALA A 170 1.06 19.33 9.15
C ALA A 170 1.33 20.54 8.26
N ASP A 171 1.69 20.28 7.01
CA ASP A 171 1.94 21.36 6.06
C ASP A 171 0.65 22.15 5.74
N PRO A 172 0.76 23.39 5.20
CA PRO A 172 -0.42 24.23 4.94
C PRO A 172 -1.42 23.60 3.97
N PHE A 173 -0.94 22.85 2.98
CA PHE A 173 -1.78 22.12 2.05
C PHE A 173 -2.61 21.05 2.77
N THR A 174 -1.97 20.24 3.60
CA THR A 174 -2.62 19.17 4.38
C THR A 174 -3.67 19.74 5.32
N ARG A 175 -3.36 20.85 6.01
CA ARG A 175 -4.32 21.54 6.88
C ARG A 175 -5.57 21.96 6.12
N THR A 176 -5.39 22.59 4.96
CA THR A 176 -6.49 23.04 4.11
C THR A 176 -7.30 21.85 3.58
N PHE A 177 -6.62 20.80 3.12
CA PHE A 177 -7.27 19.59 2.62
C PHE A 177 -8.10 18.90 3.70
N LEU A 178 -7.54 18.62 4.88
CA LEU A 178 -8.24 17.99 6.00
C LEU A 178 -9.46 18.82 6.42
N THR A 179 -9.31 20.14 6.52
CA THR A 179 -10.42 21.04 6.83
C THR A 179 -11.52 20.98 5.76
N SER A 180 -11.16 20.90 4.48
CA SER A 180 -12.12 20.73 3.38
C SER A 180 -12.89 19.40 3.43
N GLN A 181 -12.30 18.37 4.05
CA GLN A 181 -12.92 17.07 4.30
C GLN A 181 -13.71 17.06 5.63
N GLY A 182 -13.83 18.19 6.32
CA GLY A 182 -14.54 18.29 7.60
C GLY A 182 -13.74 17.84 8.82
N ILE A 183 -12.42 17.62 8.68
CA ILE A 183 -11.54 17.22 9.78
C ILE A 183 -10.94 18.46 10.43
N HIS A 184 -11.18 18.64 11.72
CA HIS A 184 -10.54 19.70 12.51
C HIS A 184 -9.05 19.38 12.74
N VAL A 185 -8.17 20.29 12.32
CA VAL A 185 -6.71 20.14 12.49
C VAL A 185 -6.21 21.03 13.63
N PRO A 186 -5.69 20.45 14.73
CA PRO A 186 -5.16 21.22 15.86
C PRO A 186 -3.97 22.13 15.52
N ALA A 187 -3.58 22.98 16.47
CA ALA A 187 -2.34 23.75 16.41
C ALA A 187 -1.10 22.85 16.52
N ASP A 188 0.04 23.33 16.04
CA ASP A 188 1.32 22.60 16.08
C ASP A 188 1.75 22.27 17.51
N GLN A 189 2.35 21.10 17.70
CA GLN A 189 2.88 20.65 18.98
C GLN A 189 4.41 20.69 19.01
N PRO A 190 5.03 21.07 20.15
CA PRO A 190 6.48 21.11 20.27
C PRO A 190 7.08 19.70 20.26
N THR A 191 8.28 19.56 19.70
CA THR A 191 9.08 18.32 19.78
C THR A 191 9.70 18.19 21.16
N PRO A 192 9.59 17.01 21.81
CA PRO A 192 10.28 16.80 23.06
C PRO A 192 11.77 16.99 22.86
N ARG A 193 12.41 17.58 23.87
CA ARG A 193 13.85 17.79 23.85
C ARG A 193 14.55 16.44 23.83
N ASP A 194 15.46 16.28 22.89
CA ASP A 194 16.33 15.13 22.77
C ASP A 194 17.58 15.36 23.62
N ALA A 195 17.87 14.42 24.53
CA ALA A 195 19.02 14.51 25.43
C ALA A 195 20.35 14.49 24.65
N TYR A 196 20.39 13.74 23.54
CA TYR A 196 21.57 13.60 22.68
C TYR A 196 21.94 14.91 22.01
N THR A 197 21.03 15.48 21.22
CA THR A 197 21.30 16.75 20.53
C THR A 197 21.39 17.97 21.46
N GLY A 198 20.86 17.88 22.68
CA GLY A 198 20.97 18.95 23.67
C GLY A 198 22.40 19.21 24.19
N THR A 199 23.30 18.22 24.11
CA THR A 199 24.66 18.32 24.63
C THR A 199 25.68 18.92 23.65
N LEU A 200 25.36 18.98 22.35
CA LEU A 200 26.25 19.47 21.29
C LEU A 200 26.22 21.00 21.08
N SER A 201 25.49 21.75 21.91
CA SER A 201 25.28 23.20 21.74
C SER A 201 25.87 24.09 22.86
N GLN A 202 26.85 23.57 23.61
CA GLN A 202 27.65 24.36 24.56
C GLN A 202 29.11 24.43 24.15
#